data_AF-A0ABD4W4Q8-F1
#
_entry.id   AF-A0ABD4W4Q8-F1
#
_cell.length_a   1.000
_cell.length_b   1.000
_cell.length_c   1.000
_cell.angle_alpha   90.00
_cell.angle_beta   90.00
_cell.angle_gamma   90.00
#
_symmetry.space_group_name_H-M   'P 1'
#
loop_
_entity.id
_entity.type
_entity.pdbx_description
1 polymer ?
#
loop_
_entity_poly.entity_id
_entity_poly.type
_entity_poly.pdbx_seq_one_letter_code
_entity_poly.pdbx_strand_id
1 'polypeptide(L)'
;MSETITADHLNATHLGKRITINSLHGIVMSGTLKKIYADYAIMPSLASYFPYKENKTLEYSKDVHIILHLSNQVNDDIKATVHENTELQVEDEQVDHFVNVFGKMVRLEKETQ
;
A
#
# COMPACT_ATOMS: atom_id res chain seq x y z
N MET A 1 -14.92 0.41 -1.18
CA MET A 1 -14.77 -0.98 -1.66
C MET A 1 -13.34 -1.41 -1.35
N SER A 2 -13.00 -2.70 -1.32
CA SER A 2 -11.61 -3.15 -1.17
C SER A 2 -11.18 -3.97 -2.37
N GLU A 3 -9.97 -3.72 -2.86
CA GLU A 3 -9.32 -4.45 -3.94
C GLU A 3 -7.98 -5.01 -3.46
N THR A 4 -7.56 -6.16 -4.00
CA THR A 4 -6.22 -6.72 -3.75
C THR A 4 -5.42 -6.58 -5.04
N ILE A 5 -4.28 -5.92 -4.96
CA ILE A 5 -3.37 -5.70 -6.08
C ILE A 5 -1.97 -6.15 -5.67
N THR A 6 -1.11 -6.42 -6.64
CA THR A 6 0.34 -6.53 -6.36
C THR A 6 0.97 -5.13 -6.37
N ALA A 7 2.08 -4.98 -5.65
CA ALA A 7 2.73 -3.69 -5.44
C ALA A 7 3.15 -2.99 -6.74
N ASP A 8 3.50 -3.74 -7.80
CA ASP A 8 3.84 -3.19 -9.11
C ASP A 8 2.66 -2.52 -9.84
N HIS A 9 1.42 -2.87 -9.49
CA HIS A 9 0.20 -2.24 -10.00
C HIS A 9 -0.22 -0.98 -9.23
N LEU A 10 0.47 -0.63 -8.13
CA LEU A 10 0.26 0.64 -7.46
C LEU A 10 0.60 1.80 -8.40
N ASN A 11 -0.33 2.72 -8.50
CA ASN A 11 -0.21 3.92 -9.32
C ASN A 11 -0.93 5.12 -8.67
N ALA A 12 -0.86 6.28 -9.31
CA ALA A 12 -1.34 7.55 -8.75
C ALA A 12 -2.83 7.57 -8.38
N THR A 13 -3.67 6.70 -8.95
CA THR A 13 -5.11 6.63 -8.60
C THR A 13 -5.36 6.08 -7.19
N HIS A 14 -4.35 5.46 -6.58
CA HIS A 14 -4.43 4.89 -5.22
C HIS A 14 -3.95 5.87 -4.15
N LEU A 15 -3.45 7.06 -4.51
CA LEU A 15 -3.07 8.08 -3.54
C LEU A 15 -4.29 8.52 -2.72
N GLY A 16 -4.10 8.72 -1.42
CA GLY A 16 -5.19 9.03 -0.48
C GLY A 16 -6.01 7.81 -0.05
N LYS A 17 -5.89 6.66 -0.73
CA LYS A 17 -6.52 5.42 -0.29
C LYS A 17 -5.76 4.79 0.87
N ARG A 18 -6.46 3.99 1.68
CA ARG A 18 -5.82 3.19 2.72
C ARG A 18 -5.17 1.97 2.08
N ILE A 19 -3.90 1.75 2.36
CA ILE A 19 -3.12 0.60 1.92
C ILE A 19 -2.80 -0.26 3.12
N THR A 20 -3.05 -1.56 3.00
CA THR A 20 -2.68 -2.56 4.00
C THR A 20 -1.67 -3.53 3.38
N ILE A 21 -0.50 -3.62 4.00
CA ILE A 21 0.56 -4.55 3.63
C ILE A 21 0.35 -5.83 4.44
N ASN A 22 0.08 -6.92 3.74
CA ASN A 22 -0.08 -8.23 4.35
C ASN A 22 1.21 -9.04 4.26
N SER A 23 1.41 -9.91 5.24
CA SER A 23 2.38 -10.99 5.19
C SER A 23 1.69 -12.33 5.41
N LEU A 24 2.41 -13.42 5.19
CA LEU A 24 1.97 -14.78 5.55
C LEU A 24 1.54 -14.91 7.03
N HIS A 25 1.99 -14.01 7.91
CA HIS A 25 1.71 -14.04 9.34
C HIS A 25 0.68 -12.97 9.77
N GLY A 26 0.00 -12.32 8.82
CA GLY A 26 -1.02 -11.30 9.08
C GLY A 26 -0.62 -9.89 8.64
N ILE A 27 -1.40 -8.90 9.09
CA ILE A 27 -1.22 -7.48 8.75
C ILE A 27 0.09 -6.98 9.35
N VAL A 28 0.99 -6.51 8.48
CA VAL A 28 2.25 -5.90 8.89
C VAL A 28 2.05 -4.42 9.17
N MET A 29 1.32 -3.73 8.31
CA MET A 29 1.14 -2.28 8.36
C MET A 29 -0.09 -1.84 7.58
N SER A 30 -0.75 -0.77 8.01
CA SER A 30 -1.83 -0.13 7.27
C SER A 30 -1.78 1.39 7.45
N GLY A 31 -1.99 2.15 6.39
CA GLY A 31 -1.96 3.61 6.42
C GLY A 31 -2.44 4.25 5.12
N THR A 32 -2.61 5.57 5.12
CA THR A 32 -3.03 6.32 3.93
C THR A 32 -1.86 6.51 2.99
N LEU A 33 -2.02 6.16 1.71
CA LEU A 33 -0.96 6.28 0.71
C LEU A 33 -0.69 7.73 0.35
N LYS A 34 0.53 8.20 0.60
CA LYS A 34 0.93 9.58 0.30
C LYS A 34 1.84 9.69 -0.90
N LYS A 35 2.73 8.71 -1.09
CA LYS A 35 3.70 8.70 -2.19
C LYS A 35 4.05 7.27 -2.59
N ILE A 36 4.32 7.10 -3.88
CA ILE A 36 4.82 5.87 -4.48
C ILE A 36 5.99 6.19 -5.40
N TYR A 37 6.97 5.30 -5.45
CA TYR A 37 8.00 5.26 -6.48
C TYR A 37 8.57 3.84 -6.56
N ALA A 38 9.25 3.50 -7.64
CA ALA A 38 9.83 2.18 -7.81
C ALA A 38 11.25 2.30 -8.34
N ASP A 39 12.15 1.52 -7.76
CA ASP A 39 13.52 1.38 -8.20
C ASP A 39 13.64 0.03 -8.93
N TYR A 40 14.18 0.07 -10.15
CA TYR A 40 14.43 -1.14 -10.93
C TYR A 40 15.85 -1.59 -10.67
N ALA A 41 16.02 -2.72 -9.98
CA ALA A 41 17.31 -3.34 -9.81
C ALA A 41 17.45 -4.48 -10.81
N ILE A 42 18.46 -4.39 -11.69
CA ILE A 42 18.92 -5.55 -12.43
C ILE A 42 19.74 -6.36 -11.43
N MET A 43 19.16 -7.40 -10.84
CA MET A 43 19.91 -8.30 -9.98
C MET A 43 20.49 -9.40 -10.86
N PRO A 44 21.80 -9.40 -11.18
CA PRO A 44 22.38 -10.55 -11.85
C PRO A 44 22.22 -11.74 -10.90
N SER A 45 21.39 -12.72 -11.28
CA SER A 45 21.18 -13.87 -10.41
C SER A 45 22.53 -14.56 -10.18
N LEU A 46 22.92 -14.71 -8.91
CA LEU A 46 24.19 -15.30 -8.47
C LEU A 46 24.29 -16.80 -8.80
N ALA A 47 23.38 -17.31 -9.63
CA ALA A 47 23.46 -18.62 -10.23
C ALA A 47 24.56 -18.70 -11.32
N SER A 48 25.36 -17.64 -11.51
CA SER A 48 26.53 -17.61 -12.39
C SER A 48 27.81 -18.22 -11.79
N TYR A 49 27.82 -18.67 -10.52
CA TYR A 49 29.00 -19.30 -9.90
C TYR A 49 29.17 -20.80 -10.21
N PHE A 50 28.24 -21.41 -10.95
CA PHE A 50 28.32 -22.80 -11.42
C PHE A 50 28.13 -22.85 -12.95
N PRO A 51 28.77 -23.81 -13.65
CA PRO A 51 29.18 -23.62 -15.03
C PRO A 51 27.99 -23.33 -15.94
N TYR A 52 28.09 -22.19 -16.61
CA TYR A 52 27.41 -21.76 -17.82
C TYR A 52 26.28 -22.68 -18.30
N LYS A 53 25.05 -22.41 -17.84
CA LYS A 53 23.86 -22.79 -18.59
C LYS A 53 23.52 -21.63 -19.52
N GLU A 54 23.75 -21.83 -20.81
CA GLU A 54 23.21 -20.99 -21.88
C GLU A 54 21.71 -20.80 -21.65
N ASN A 55 21.23 -19.56 -21.78
CA ASN A 55 19.83 -19.12 -21.59
C ASN A 55 19.39 -18.86 -20.14
N LYS A 56 20.12 -18.05 -19.39
CA LYS A 56 19.52 -17.31 -18.26
C LYS A 56 19.00 -15.97 -18.75
N THR A 57 17.68 -15.85 -18.84
CA THR A 57 16.97 -14.57 -18.95
C THR A 57 17.45 -13.68 -17.80
N LEU A 58 17.83 -12.43 -18.09
CA LEU A 58 18.10 -11.44 -17.05
C LEU A 58 16.86 -11.34 -16.16
N GLU A 59 16.99 -11.73 -14.89
CA GLU A 59 15.92 -11.59 -13.91
C GLU A 59 15.92 -10.14 -13.43
N TYR A 60 14.84 -9.43 -13.73
CA TYR A 60 14.59 -8.09 -13.23
C TYR A 60 13.86 -8.22 -11.89
N SER A 61 14.29 -7.48 -10.89
CA SER A 61 13.56 -7.32 -9.63
C SER A 61 13.21 -5.84 -9.47
N LYS A 62 11.92 -5.58 -9.22
CA LYS A 62 11.43 -4.24 -8.94
C LYS A 62 11.01 -4.16 -7.48
N ASP A 63 11.65 -3.25 -6.76
CA ASP A 63 11.21 -2.86 -5.43
C ASP A 63 10.34 -1.61 -5.55
N VAL A 64 9.17 -1.68 -4.92
CA VAL A 64 8.21 -0.58 -4.84
C VAL A 64 8.32 0.05 -3.47
N HIS A 65 8.64 1.34 -3.46
CA HIS A 65 8.72 2.15 -2.27
C HIS A 65 7.43 2.93 -2.08
N ILE A 66 6.81 2.75 -0.91
CA ILE A 66 5.55 3.40 -0.55
C ILE A 66 5.75 4.23 0.71
N ILE A 67 5.16 5.43 0.74
CA ILE A 67 5.10 6.26 1.94
C ILE A 67 3.66 6.26 2.43
N LEU A 68 3.48 5.74 3.64
CA LEU A 68 2.20 5.64 4.32
C LEU A 68 2.14 6.64 5.46
N HIS A 69 1.03 7.37 5.53
CA HIS A 69 0.70 8.20 6.67
C HIS A 69 -0.13 7.38 7.67
N LEU A 70 0.35 7.23 8.89
CA LEU A 70 -0.36 6.51 9.94
C LEU A 70 -1.31 7.46 10.69
N SER A 71 -2.61 7.37 10.42
CA SER A 71 -3.61 8.32 10.93
C SER A 71 -3.71 8.41 12.46
N ASN A 72 -3.16 7.43 13.19
CA ASN A 72 -3.12 7.41 14.66
C ASN A 72 -1.84 8.05 15.25
N GLN A 73 -0.90 8.49 14.42
CA GLN A 73 0.34 9.12 14.86
C GLN A 73 0.48 10.51 14.23
N VAL A 74 0.46 11.53 15.08
CA VAL A 74 0.67 12.92 14.64
C VAL A 74 2.10 13.03 14.11
N ASN A 75 2.23 13.16 12.79
CA ASN A 75 3.47 13.37 12.00
C ASN A 75 4.34 12.18 11.59
N ASP A 76 3.92 10.93 11.75
CA ASP A 76 4.77 9.80 11.32
C ASP A 76 4.38 9.27 9.93
N ASP A 77 5.09 9.75 8.92
CA ASP A 77 5.16 9.11 7.60
C ASP A 77 6.14 7.94 7.68
N ILE A 78 5.67 6.73 7.39
CA ILE A 78 6.52 5.55 7.31
C ILE A 78 6.81 5.22 5.84
N LYS A 79 8.10 5.03 5.54
CA LYS A 79 8.54 4.44 4.29
C LYS A 79 8.56 2.92 4.43
N ALA A 80 7.80 2.22 3.59
CA ALA A 80 7.90 0.79 3.40
C ALA A 80 8.48 0.48 2.01
N THR A 81 9.28 -0.58 1.92
CA THR A 81 9.77 -1.12 0.65
C THR A 81 9.18 -2.51 0.53
N VAL A 82 8.49 -2.78 -0.58
CA VAL A 82 7.84 -4.05 -0.86
C VAL A 82 8.27 -4.53 -2.24
N HIS A 83 8.43 -5.85 -2.38
CA HIS A 83 8.74 -6.45 -3.67
C HIS A 83 7.53 -6.32 -4.61
N GLU A 84 7.73 -6.22 -5.92
CA GLU A 84 6.70 -6.10 -6.96
C GLU A 84 5.48 -7.02 -6.76
N ASN A 85 5.72 -8.29 -6.41
CA ASN A 85 4.70 -9.32 -6.26
C ASN A 85 4.05 -9.34 -4.88
N THR A 86 4.38 -8.40 -4.00
CA THR A 86 3.77 -8.30 -2.67
C THR A 86 2.31 -7.90 -2.84
N GLU A 87 1.39 -8.69 -2.31
CA GLU A 87 -0.03 -8.36 -2.30
C GLU A 87 -0.32 -7.25 -1.30
N LEU A 88 -1.06 -6.25 -1.78
CA LEU A 88 -1.51 -5.10 -1.03
C LEU A 88 -3.03 -5.03 -1.12
N GLN A 89 -3.67 -4.81 0.02
CA GLN A 89 -5.09 -4.46 0.03
C GLN A 89 -5.23 -2.94 -0.05
N VAL A 90 -6.08 -2.49 -0.97
CA VAL A 90 -6.42 -1.08 -1.15
C VAL A 90 -7.88 -0.90 -0.76
N GLU A 91 -8.13 -0.01 0.19
CA GLU A 91 -9.46 0.37 0.61
C GLU A 91 -9.72 1.80 0.17
N ASP A 92 -10.84 2.04 -0.51
CA ASP A 92 -11.28 3.41 -0.75
C ASP A 92 -11.48 4.12 0.59
N GLU A 93 -11.04 5.38 0.65
CA GLU A 93 -11.32 6.24 1.81
C GLU A 93 -12.83 6.23 2.08
N GLN A 94 -13.24 5.71 3.24
CA GLN A 94 -14.63 5.83 3.68
C GLN A 94 -14.92 7.30 4.01
N VAL A 95 -15.39 8.03 3.01
CA VAL A 95 -15.98 9.38 3.19
C VAL A 95 -17.24 9.32 4.08
N ASP A 96 -17.80 8.13 4.34
CA ASP A 96 -19.16 8.00 4.89
C ASP A 96 -19.28 7.94 6.42
N HIS A 97 -18.20 7.82 7.20
CA HIS A 97 -18.37 7.73 8.67
C HIS A 97 -18.56 9.10 9.35
N PHE A 98 -17.89 10.15 8.88
CA PHE A 98 -18.02 11.48 9.50
C PHE A 98 -19.35 12.17 9.13
N VAL A 99 -19.82 12.02 7.89
CA VAL A 99 -21.09 12.62 7.45
C VAL A 99 -22.29 12.00 8.21
N ASN A 100 -22.25 10.70 8.50
CA ASN A 100 -23.32 10.03 9.26
C ASN A 100 -23.31 10.39 10.74
N VAL A 101 -22.14 10.58 11.37
CA VAL A 101 -22.04 10.96 12.79
C VAL A 101 -22.52 12.41 12.98
N PHE A 102 -22.03 13.36 12.16
CA PHE A 102 -22.50 14.75 12.24
C PHE A 102 -23.97 14.88 11.83
N GLY A 103 -24.43 14.15 10.81
CA GLY A 103 -25.83 14.13 10.40
C GLY A 103 -26.77 13.59 11.47
N LYS A 104 -26.38 12.54 12.21
CA LYS A 104 -27.14 12.03 13.37
C LYS A 104 -27.13 13.02 14.53
N MET A 105 -25.99 13.64 14.82
CA MET A 105 -25.85 14.57 15.95
C MET A 105 -26.69 15.83 15.74
N VAL A 106 -26.70 16.39 14.52
CA VAL A 106 -27.55 17.54 14.14
C VAL A 106 -29.04 17.20 14.17
N ARG A 107 -29.42 15.94 13.90
CA ARG A 107 -30.82 15.49 14.03
C ARG A 107 -31.26 15.38 15.49
N LEU A 108 -30.41 14.87 16.37
CA LEU A 108 -30.68 14.74 17.81
C LEU A 108 -30.86 16.10 18.50
N GLU A 109 -30.09 17.13 18.11
CA GLU A 109 -30.24 18.49 18.64
C GLU A 109 -31.55 19.17 18.23
N LYS A 110 -32.14 18.81 17.07
CA LYS A 110 -33.42 19.37 16.61
C LYS A 110 -34.65 18.68 17.21
N GLU A 111 -34.49 17.48 17.76
CA GLU A 111 -35.58 16.74 18.43
C GLU A 111 -35.65 17.02 19.94
N THR A 112 -34.71 17.81 20.48
CA THR A 112 -34.61 18.15 21.91
C THR A 112 -34.92 19.62 22.24
N GLN A 113 -35.42 20.40 21.27
CA GLN A 113 -36.00 21.74 21.46
C GLN A 113 -37.50 21.75 21.19
#